data_AF-A0A849TZS4-F1
#
_entry.id   AF-A0A849TZS4-F1
#
_cell.length_a   1.000
_cell.length_b   1.000
_cell.length_c   1.000
_cell.angle_alpha   90.00
_cell.angle_beta   90.00
_cell.angle_gamma   90.00
#
_symmetry.space_group_name_H-M   'P 1'
#
loop_
_entity.id
_entity.type
_entity.pdbx_description
1 polymer ?
#
loop_
_entity_poly.entity_id
_entity_poly.type
_entity_poly.pdbx_seq_one_letter_code
_entity_poly.pdbx_strand_id
1 'polypeptide(L)'
;TASAQFKRSLAVVQYGPWFLFALLVMTLVLSTFGYVTSAIVLSTIGVVAILLLSSSALELLVARFKTMGGLIDLSMAYIAFAVIIAGLYVVPTQLGLNWARVDKQSTSSLLTLYLRSDAEQEYRLLFSVRERLYVFPARFEGTYPPVQTTALANVSFAPPER
;
A
#
# COMPACT_ATOMS: atom_id res chain seq x y z
N THR A 1 16.93 -23.40 -29.51
CA THR A 1 16.82 -21.92 -29.40
C THR A 1 15.83 -21.59 -28.31
N ALA A 2 16.20 -20.80 -27.30
CA ALA A 2 15.27 -20.43 -26.22
C ALA A 2 14.13 -19.55 -26.75
N SER A 3 12.90 -19.78 -26.30
CA SER A 3 11.73 -18.99 -26.70
C SER A 3 11.92 -17.52 -26.31
N ALA A 4 11.29 -16.60 -27.07
CA ALA A 4 11.35 -15.17 -26.78
C ALA A 4 10.83 -14.84 -25.36
N GLN A 5 9.86 -15.61 -24.89
CA GLN A 5 9.31 -15.52 -23.54
C GLN A 5 10.36 -15.86 -22.47
N PHE A 6 11.09 -16.97 -22.64
CA PHE A 6 12.15 -17.36 -21.69
C PHE A 6 13.27 -16.32 -21.59
N LYS A 7 13.65 -15.69 -22.71
CA LYS A 7 14.63 -14.58 -22.71
C LYS A 7 14.14 -13.36 -21.93
N ARG A 8 12.84 -13.04 -22.02
CA ARG A 8 12.25 -11.96 -21.23
C ARG A 8 12.25 -12.30 -19.74
N SER A 9 11.84 -13.50 -19.35
CA SER A 9 11.83 -13.92 -17.95
C SER A 9 13.25 -13.94 -17.34
N LEU A 10 14.26 -14.33 -18.13
CA LEU A 10 15.67 -14.20 -17.72
C LEU A 10 16.07 -12.74 -17.47
N ALA A 11 15.76 -11.83 -18.41
CA ALA A 11 16.06 -10.42 -18.25
C ALA A 11 15.34 -9.81 -17.03
N VAL A 12 14.07 -10.18 -16.81
CA VAL A 12 13.29 -9.72 -15.65
C VAL A 12 13.92 -10.18 -14.33
N VAL A 13 14.38 -11.43 -14.22
CA VAL A 13 15.04 -11.93 -13.01
C VAL A 13 16.42 -11.30 -12.80
N GLN A 14 17.13 -10.94 -13.87
CA GLN A 14 18.45 -10.33 -13.77
C GLN A 14 18.40 -8.85 -13.35
N TYR A 15 17.49 -8.06 -13.93
CA TYR A 15 17.43 -6.61 -13.70
C TYR A 15 16.29 -6.17 -12.77
N GLY A 16 15.22 -6.94 -12.72
CA GLY A 16 14.04 -6.62 -11.91
C GLY A 16 14.32 -6.49 -10.41
N PRO A 17 15.20 -7.29 -9.76
CA PRO A 17 15.48 -7.12 -8.34
C PRO A 17 16.09 -5.75 -8.02
N TRP A 18 16.98 -5.25 -8.88
CA TRP A 18 17.57 -3.91 -8.73
C TRP A 18 16.54 -2.80 -8.92
N PHE A 19 15.65 -2.97 -9.91
CA PHE A 19 14.52 -2.07 -10.10
C PHE A 19 13.61 -2.05 -8.86
N LEU A 20 13.26 -3.23 -8.32
CA LEU A 20 12.43 -3.33 -7.12
C LEU A 20 13.09 -2.66 -5.92
N PHE A 21 14.38 -2.93 -5.71
CA PHE A 21 15.14 -2.34 -4.63
C PHE A 21 15.16 -0.80 -4.70
N ALA A 22 15.46 -0.25 -5.87
CA ALA A 22 15.43 1.20 -6.08
C ALA A 22 14.04 1.79 -5.80
N LEU A 23 12.98 1.06 -6.20
CA LEU A 23 11.60 1.45 -5.96
C LEU A 23 11.28 1.49 -4.46
N LEU A 24 11.65 0.46 -3.71
CA LEU A 24 11.46 0.40 -2.25
C LEU A 24 12.17 1.54 -1.51
N VAL A 25 13.43 1.82 -1.90
CA VAL A 25 14.21 2.92 -1.32
C VAL A 25 13.55 4.26 -1.62
N MET A 26 13.15 4.49 -2.88
CA MET A 26 12.51 5.74 -3.28
C MET A 26 11.15 5.94 -2.56
N THR A 27 10.35 4.88 -2.42
CA THR A 27 9.08 4.94 -1.68
C THR A 27 9.30 5.32 -0.22
N LEU A 28 10.33 4.75 0.42
CA LEU A 28 10.69 5.10 1.80
C LEU A 28 11.05 6.59 1.89
N VAL A 29 11.92 7.06 1.01
CA VAL A 29 12.35 8.47 0.93
C VAL A 29 11.13 9.40 0.78
N LEU A 30 10.25 9.13 -0.18
CA LEU A 30 9.04 9.94 -0.39
C LEU A 30 8.12 9.96 0.84
N SER A 31 7.94 8.81 1.49
CA SER A 31 7.16 8.71 2.73
C SER A 31 7.79 9.54 3.86
N THR A 32 9.12 9.53 3.99
CA THR A 32 9.84 10.32 4.99
C THR A 32 9.71 11.82 4.77
N PHE A 33 9.76 12.27 3.50
CA PHE A 33 9.61 13.69 3.14
C PHE A 33 8.16 14.17 3.07
N GLY A 34 7.16 13.34 3.40
CA GLY A 34 5.76 13.73 3.44
C GLY A 34 5.04 13.72 2.08
N TYR A 35 5.66 13.20 1.02
CA TYR A 35 5.03 12.99 -0.30
C TYR A 35 4.18 11.72 -0.31
N VAL A 36 3.13 11.71 0.53
CA VAL A 36 2.33 10.51 0.82
C VAL A 36 1.66 9.93 -0.42
N THR A 37 1.05 10.75 -1.26
CA THR A 37 0.38 10.30 -2.49
C THR A 37 1.35 9.63 -3.47
N SER A 38 2.51 10.26 -3.70
CA SER A 38 3.56 9.70 -4.56
C SER A 38 4.11 8.38 -4.00
N ALA A 39 4.28 8.29 -2.68
CA ALA A 39 4.69 7.06 -2.03
C ALA A 39 3.65 5.93 -2.19
N ILE A 40 2.34 6.23 -2.14
CA ILE A 40 1.29 5.23 -2.41
C ILE A 40 1.35 4.74 -3.86
N VAL A 41 1.50 5.66 -4.82
CA VAL A 41 1.62 5.32 -6.24
C VAL A 41 2.83 4.42 -6.47
N LEU A 42 4.01 4.78 -5.94
CA LEU A 42 5.20 3.95 -6.07
C LEU A 42 5.01 2.59 -5.38
N SER A 43 4.46 2.52 -4.16
CA SER A 43 4.17 1.24 -3.52
C SER A 43 3.26 0.35 -4.39
N THR A 44 2.27 0.95 -5.07
CA THR A 44 1.35 0.22 -5.95
C THR A 44 2.09 -0.36 -7.17
N ILE A 45 2.98 0.42 -7.78
CA ILE A 45 3.89 -0.07 -8.83
C ILE A 45 4.79 -1.18 -8.29
N GLY A 46 5.26 -1.05 -7.05
CA GLY A 46 6.03 -2.08 -6.35
C GLY A 46 5.30 -3.42 -6.26
N VAL A 47 4.00 -3.43 -5.94
CA VAL A 47 3.19 -4.66 -5.93
C VAL A 47 3.20 -5.34 -7.31
N VAL A 48 2.98 -4.57 -8.38
CA VAL A 48 2.99 -5.11 -9.75
C VAL A 48 4.36 -5.68 -10.10
N ALA A 49 5.43 -4.97 -9.73
CA ALA A 49 6.80 -5.42 -9.96
C ALA A 49 7.12 -6.72 -9.21
N ILE A 50 6.67 -6.87 -7.95
CA ILE A 50 6.79 -8.12 -7.18
C ILE A 50 6.10 -9.28 -7.91
N LEU A 51 4.87 -9.08 -8.40
CA LEU A 51 4.12 -10.12 -9.11
C LEU A 51 4.82 -10.56 -10.39
N LEU A 52 5.33 -9.60 -11.17
CA LEU A 52 6.09 -9.87 -12.40
C LEU A 52 7.38 -10.65 -12.10
N LEU A 53 8.16 -10.20 -11.11
CA LEU A 53 9.38 -10.90 -10.66
C LEU A 53 9.09 -12.31 -10.17
N SER A 54 8.01 -12.49 -9.40
CA SER A 54 7.61 -13.79 -8.87
C SER A 54 7.23 -14.75 -10.01
N SER A 55 6.46 -14.27 -10.98
CA SER A 55 6.06 -15.05 -12.16
C SER A 55 7.28 -15.47 -13.00
N SER A 56 8.19 -14.53 -13.29
CA SER A 56 9.41 -14.81 -14.07
C SER A 56 10.39 -15.73 -13.32
N ALA A 57 10.54 -15.58 -12.01
CA ALA A 57 11.36 -16.46 -11.18
C ALA A 57 10.79 -17.89 -11.14
N LEU A 58 9.46 -18.04 -11.04
CA LEU A 58 8.79 -19.33 -11.11
C LEU A 58 9.00 -20.00 -12.47
N GLU A 59 8.90 -19.25 -13.57
CA GLU A 59 9.13 -19.78 -14.92
C GLU A 59 10.56 -20.33 -15.08
N LEU A 60 11.56 -19.61 -14.57
CA LEU A 60 12.96 -20.05 -14.53
C LEU A 60 13.16 -21.32 -13.70
N LEU A 61 12.48 -21.40 -12.55
CA LEU A 61 12.54 -22.54 -11.65
C LEU A 61 11.92 -23.79 -12.31
N VAL A 62 10.73 -23.66 -12.91
CA VAL A 62 10.07 -24.72 -13.67
C VAL A 62 10.92 -25.17 -14.86
N ALA A 63 11.52 -24.23 -15.60
CA ALA A 63 12.40 -24.54 -16.72
C ALA A 63 13.59 -25.39 -16.27
N ARG A 64 14.23 -25.04 -15.13
CA ARG A 64 15.33 -25.82 -14.55
C ARG A 64 14.91 -27.24 -14.19
N PHE A 65 13.76 -27.42 -13.52
CA PHE A 65 13.27 -28.76 -13.17
C PHE A 65 12.93 -29.60 -14.40
N LYS A 66 12.41 -28.98 -15.48
CA LYS A 66 12.11 -29.67 -16.73
C LYS A 66 13.34 -30.06 -17.54
N THR A 67 14.41 -29.27 -17.49
CA THR A 67 15.58 -29.52 -18.36
C THR A 67 16.68 -30.36 -17.72
N MET A 68 16.61 -30.72 -16.42
CA MET A 68 17.61 -31.55 -15.70
C MET A 68 19.08 -31.16 -15.94
N GLY A 69 19.34 -29.96 -16.46
CA GLY A 69 20.66 -29.50 -16.86
C GLY A 69 21.05 -28.32 -15.98
N GLY A 70 22.14 -28.46 -15.24
CA GLY A 70 22.74 -27.42 -14.38
C GLY A 70 23.29 -26.19 -15.13
N LEU A 71 22.79 -25.90 -16.34
CA LEU A 71 23.21 -24.80 -17.21
C LEU A 71 22.50 -23.46 -16.88
N ILE A 72 21.49 -23.47 -16.00
CA ILE A 72 20.78 -22.25 -15.59
C ILE A 72 21.39 -21.77 -14.26
N ASP A 73 22.17 -20.69 -14.32
CA ASP A 73 22.69 -20.01 -13.14
C ASP A 73 21.53 -19.43 -12.31
N LEU A 74 21.42 -19.88 -11.05
CA LEU A 74 20.37 -19.45 -10.13
C LEU A 74 20.81 -18.36 -9.16
N SER A 75 22.07 -17.92 -9.19
CA SER A 75 22.57 -16.88 -8.29
C SER A 75 21.65 -15.65 -8.26
N MET A 76 21.24 -15.17 -9.44
CA MET A 76 20.31 -14.05 -9.59
C MET A 76 18.87 -14.39 -9.22
N ALA A 77 18.45 -15.64 -9.35
CA ALA A 77 17.12 -16.07 -8.89
C ALA A 77 17.03 -16.03 -7.36
N TYR A 78 18.08 -16.43 -6.63
CA TYR A 78 18.12 -16.31 -5.17
C TYR A 78 18.05 -14.84 -4.72
N ILE A 79 18.77 -13.94 -5.40
CA ILE A 79 18.69 -12.50 -5.15
C ILE A 79 17.27 -11.99 -5.43
N ALA A 80 16.66 -12.41 -6.53
CA ALA A 80 15.28 -12.07 -6.85
C ALA A 80 14.30 -12.53 -5.75
N PHE A 81 14.43 -13.76 -5.26
CA PHE A 81 13.60 -14.27 -4.15
C PHE A 81 13.81 -13.48 -2.86
N ALA A 82 15.05 -13.17 -2.49
CA ALA A 82 15.34 -12.37 -1.29
C ALA A 82 14.70 -10.97 -1.38
N VAL A 83 14.80 -10.33 -2.54
CA VAL A 83 14.22 -9.01 -2.79
C VAL A 83 12.68 -9.06 -2.86
N ILE A 84 12.10 -10.13 -3.40
CA ILE A 84 10.64 -10.37 -3.37
C ILE A 84 10.15 -10.48 -1.92
N ILE A 85 10.83 -11.26 -1.07
CA ILE A 85 10.44 -11.42 0.34
C ILE A 85 10.51 -10.09 1.07
N ALA A 86 11.59 -9.32 0.87
CA ALA A 86 11.72 -7.99 1.44
C ALA A 86 10.60 -7.05 0.94
N GLY A 87 10.29 -7.08 -0.36
CA GLY A 87 9.20 -6.29 -0.94
C GLY A 87 7.83 -6.67 -0.38
N LEU A 88 7.55 -7.97 -0.21
CA LEU A 88 6.29 -8.46 0.37
C LEU A 88 6.08 -8.01 1.80
N TYR A 89 7.15 -7.74 2.55
CA TYR A 89 7.05 -7.17 3.89
C TYR A 89 6.92 -5.64 3.83
N VAL A 90 7.81 -4.96 3.09
CA VAL A 90 7.93 -3.49 3.12
C VAL A 90 6.76 -2.80 2.42
N VAL A 91 6.33 -3.29 1.25
CA VAL A 91 5.31 -2.61 0.43
C VAL A 91 3.95 -2.52 1.14
N PRO A 92 3.39 -3.60 1.73
CA PRO A 92 2.14 -3.52 2.47
C PRO A 92 2.23 -2.61 3.71
N THR A 93 3.34 -2.68 4.45
CA THR A 93 3.55 -1.81 5.62
C THR A 93 3.60 -0.33 5.22
N GLN A 94 4.32 0.00 4.15
CA GLN A 94 4.39 1.38 3.64
C GLN A 94 3.03 1.85 3.10
N LEU A 95 2.28 0.99 2.39
CA LEU A 95 0.92 1.31 1.96
C LEU A 95 0.03 1.61 3.15
N GLY A 96 -0.02 0.74 4.16
CA GLY A 96 -0.84 0.94 5.35
C GLY A 96 -0.49 2.23 6.09
N LEU A 97 0.80 2.50 6.30
CA LEU A 97 1.26 3.72 6.96
C LEU A 97 0.93 4.99 6.17
N ASN A 98 1.13 4.95 4.85
CA ASN A 98 0.85 6.10 4.00
C ASN A 98 -0.67 6.35 3.87
N TRP A 99 -1.50 5.31 3.74
CA TRP A 99 -2.96 5.44 3.77
C TRP A 99 -3.46 5.99 5.11
N ALA A 100 -2.92 5.52 6.23
CA ALA A 100 -3.25 6.07 7.55
C ALA A 100 -2.87 7.55 7.70
N ARG A 101 -1.85 8.04 6.97
CA ARG A 101 -1.49 9.46 6.94
C ARG A 101 -2.43 10.26 6.03
N VAL A 102 -2.85 9.71 4.89
CA VAL A 102 -3.89 10.33 4.04
C VAL A 102 -5.19 10.48 4.83
N ASP A 103 -5.59 9.45 5.57
CA ASP A 103 -6.77 9.46 6.44
C ASP A 103 -6.68 10.47 7.58
N LYS A 104 -5.49 11.01 7.88
CA LYS A 104 -5.28 12.09 8.86
C LYS A 104 -5.26 13.48 8.22
N GLN A 105 -4.97 13.62 6.92
CA GLN A 105 -4.97 14.92 6.23
C GLN A 105 -6.37 15.51 6.12
N SER A 106 -6.48 16.84 6.03
CA SER A 106 -7.77 17.55 5.88
C SER A 106 -8.47 17.25 4.55
N THR A 107 -7.75 16.67 3.59
CA THR A 107 -8.23 16.16 2.29
C THR A 107 -8.59 14.66 2.32
N SER A 108 -8.80 14.08 3.51
CA SER A 108 -9.23 12.69 3.70
C SER A 108 -10.58 12.41 3.03
N SER A 109 -10.70 11.27 2.34
CA SER A 109 -11.96 10.81 1.70
C SER A 109 -13.00 10.30 2.69
N LEU A 110 -12.66 10.17 3.99
CA LEU A 110 -13.65 9.88 5.02
C LEU A 110 -14.61 11.06 5.17
N LEU A 111 -15.90 10.75 5.10
CA LEU A 111 -16.98 11.73 5.12
C LEU A 111 -16.87 12.57 6.39
N THR A 112 -16.72 13.89 6.21
CA THR A 112 -16.65 14.86 7.31
C THR A 112 -18.07 15.13 7.81
N LEU A 113 -18.23 15.10 9.11
CA LEU A 113 -19.50 15.16 9.82
C LEU A 113 -19.38 16.15 10.98
N TYR A 114 -20.47 16.82 11.31
CA TYR A 114 -20.59 17.68 12.47
C TYR A 114 -21.65 17.10 13.40
N LEU A 115 -21.32 16.91 14.68
CA LEU A 115 -22.28 16.47 15.67
C LEU A 115 -23.14 17.67 16.09
N ARG A 116 -24.46 17.49 16.19
CA ARG A 116 -25.35 18.56 16.68
C ARG A 116 -25.03 18.96 18.13
N SER A 117 -24.51 18.04 18.93
CA SER A 117 -24.06 18.32 20.30
C SER A 117 -22.74 19.09 20.38
N ASP A 118 -21.99 19.13 19.29
CA ASP A 118 -20.64 19.67 19.25
C ASP A 118 -20.34 20.21 17.84
N ALA A 119 -21.00 21.33 17.56
CA ALA A 119 -21.03 22.01 16.26
C ALA A 119 -19.67 22.58 15.83
N GLU A 120 -18.76 22.82 16.78
CA GLU A 120 -17.45 23.41 16.52
C GLU A 120 -16.38 22.38 16.16
N GLN A 121 -16.63 21.09 16.46
CA GLN A 121 -15.68 20.02 16.23
C GLN A 121 -16.03 19.19 14.98
N GLU A 122 -15.05 19.02 14.10
CA GLU A 122 -15.16 18.13 12.95
C GLU A 122 -15.01 16.67 13.40
N TYR A 123 -15.91 15.82 12.93
CA TYR A 123 -15.89 14.36 13.11
C TYR A 123 -15.75 13.67 11.76
N ARG A 124 -15.18 12.46 11.76
CA ARG A 124 -15.04 11.58 10.59
C ARG A 124 -15.83 10.30 10.80
N LEU A 125 -16.51 9.84 9.76
CA LEU A 125 -17.26 8.59 9.78
C LEU A 125 -16.31 7.39 9.68
N LEU A 126 -16.38 6.47 10.64
CA LEU A 126 -15.67 5.19 10.60
C LEU A 126 -16.49 4.12 9.87
N PHE A 127 -17.74 3.91 10.31
CA PHE A 127 -18.73 3.05 9.66
C PHE A 127 -20.14 3.33 10.20
N SER A 128 -21.18 2.88 9.49
CA SER A 128 -22.58 3.01 9.90
C SER A 128 -23.24 1.64 10.06
N VAL A 129 -24.01 1.46 11.13
CA VAL A 129 -24.85 0.27 11.34
C VAL A 129 -26.28 0.74 11.57
N ARG A 130 -27.16 0.49 10.59
CA ARG A 130 -28.55 1.01 10.57
C ARG A 130 -28.55 2.54 10.74
N GLU A 131 -29.22 3.06 11.76
CA GLU A 131 -29.31 4.49 12.07
C GLU A 131 -28.20 4.99 13.02
N ARG A 132 -27.25 4.13 13.39
CA ARG A 132 -26.13 4.48 14.27
C ARG A 132 -24.86 4.67 13.45
N LEU A 133 -24.23 5.81 13.64
CA LEU A 133 -22.95 6.18 13.06
C LEU A 133 -21.87 6.03 14.13
N TYR A 134 -20.76 5.41 13.74
CA TYR A 134 -19.55 5.32 14.54
C TYR A 134 -18.59 6.36 14.01
N VAL A 135 -18.32 7.39 14.79
CA VAL A 135 -17.57 8.58 14.39
C VAL A 135 -16.39 8.80 15.33
N PHE A 136 -15.37 9.49 14.84
CA PHE A 136 -14.23 9.90 15.66
C PHE A 136 -13.85 11.34 15.33
N PRO A 137 -13.30 12.11 16.29
CA PRO A 137 -12.90 13.48 16.04
C PRO A 137 -11.81 13.54 14.96
N ALA A 138 -11.96 14.46 14.01
CA ALA A 138 -11.03 14.64 12.89
C ALA A 138 -9.62 15.01 13.37
N ARG A 139 -9.52 15.66 14.54
CA ARG A 139 -8.27 15.98 15.24
C ARG A 139 -8.28 15.29 16.60
N PHE A 140 -7.34 14.39 16.82
CA PHE A 140 -7.12 13.76 18.13
C PHE A 140 -5.62 13.54 18.36
N GLU A 141 -5.19 13.68 19.62
CA GLU A 141 -3.84 13.38 20.04
C GLU A 141 -3.81 11.98 20.66
N GLY A 142 -3.23 11.00 19.97
CA GLY A 142 -3.11 9.63 20.48
C GLY A 142 -2.88 8.58 19.38
N THR A 143 -2.60 7.35 19.81
CA THR A 143 -2.40 6.21 18.91
C THR A 143 -3.73 5.65 18.39
N TYR A 144 -4.80 5.76 19.18
CA TYR A 144 -6.13 5.24 18.87
C TYR A 144 -7.18 6.36 18.99
N PRO A 145 -8.00 6.61 17.95
CA PRO A 145 -9.06 7.61 18.02
C PRO A 145 -10.16 7.16 19.00
N PRO A 146 -10.68 8.07 19.85
CA PRO A 146 -11.86 7.76 20.64
C PRO A 146 -13.08 7.65 19.71
N VAL A 147 -13.63 6.43 19.59
CA VAL A 147 -14.82 6.17 18.76
C VAL A 147 -16.07 6.46 19.58
N GLN A 148 -16.93 7.32 19.04
CA GLN A 148 -18.23 7.64 19.60
C GLN A 148 -19.35 7.11 18.71
N THR A 149 -20.47 6.76 19.32
CA THR A 149 -21.69 6.36 18.62
C THR A 149 -22.71 7.48 18.66
N THR A 150 -23.20 7.87 17.49
CA THR A 150 -24.25 8.89 17.35
C THR A 150 -25.37 8.40 16.44
N ALA A 151 -26.57 8.96 16.56
CA ALA A 151 -27.66 8.69 15.65
C ALA A 151 -27.54 9.56 14.40
N LEU A 152 -27.92 9.05 13.22
CA LEU A 152 -27.90 9.80 11.96
C LEU A 152 -28.66 11.14 12.05
N ALA A 153 -29.77 11.18 12.79
CA ALA A 153 -30.57 12.39 13.02
C ALA A 153 -29.82 13.52 13.77
N ASN A 154 -28.71 13.20 14.44
CA ASN A 154 -27.92 14.13 15.24
C ASN A 154 -26.63 14.55 14.52
N VAL A 155 -26.54 14.30 13.21
CA VAL A 155 -25.35 14.58 12.40
C VAL A 155 -25.69 15.51 11.24
N SER A 156 -24.86 16.52 11.03
CA SER A 156 -24.86 17.36 9.85
C SER A 156 -23.66 17.02 8.97
N PHE A 157 -23.88 17.01 7.65
CA PHE A 157 -22.81 16.87 6.66
C PHE A 157 -22.27 18.22 6.19
N ALA A 158 -22.93 19.31 6.59
CA ALA A 158 -22.52 20.68 6.32
C ALA A 158 -22.07 21.36 7.64
N PRO A 159 -21.12 22.30 7.58
CA PRO A 159 -20.77 23.12 8.73
C PRO A 159 -22.03 23.82 9.26
N PRO A 160 -22.24 23.88 10.58
CA PRO A 160 -23.34 24.65 11.14
C PRO A 160 -23.17 26.12 10.77
N GLU A 161 -24.22 26.72 10.20
CA GLU A 161 -24.26 28.16 9.94
C GLU A 161 -24.16 28.90 11.29
N ARG A 162 -23.23 29.85 11.40
CA ARG A 162 -23.04 30.70 12.58
C ARG A 162 -24.11 31.78 12.67
#